data_AF-A0A0B1R9T9-F1
#
_entry.id   AF-A0A0B1R9T9-F1
#
_cell.length_a   1.000
_cell.length_b   1.000
_cell.length_c   1.000
_cell.angle_alpha   90.00
_cell.angle_beta   90.00
_cell.angle_gamma   90.00
#
_symmetry.space_group_name_H-M   'P 1'
#
loop_
_entity.id
_entity.type
_entity.pdbx_description
1 polymer ?
#
loop_
_entity_poly.entity_id
_entity_poly.type
_entity_poly.pdbx_seq_one_letter_code
_entity_poly.pdbx_strand_id
1 'polypeptide(L)'
;MEKTECFERYRLLFLSLKEIVNETERNTLREEVDFFNKNINFFVKSYLITLCTYLESYLSDAAEWHCDRINNKLKAASLPHNFLLWRVKKDFKDKELKYIDADLKVYKSELSDNLSGNPYKTIKTFSYLGLNLIGSNDFNLNKDIVNAIVTKRNNIIHHNDHANDISLSDIKGYIDIFISYIQIIDSVICKNNQV
;
A
#
# COMPACT_ATOMS: atom_id res chain seq x y z
N MET A 1 8.00 2.56 19.03
CA MET A 1 8.23 2.92 17.61
C MET A 1 7.11 3.84 17.19
N GLU A 2 7.44 4.97 16.59
CA GLU A 2 6.46 5.81 15.88
C GLU A 2 5.85 4.98 14.73
N LYS A 3 4.56 5.15 14.48
CA LYS A 3 3.79 4.47 13.44
C LYS A 3 2.99 5.50 12.67
N THR A 4 2.70 5.24 11.40
CA THR A 4 1.69 6.04 10.69
C THR A 4 0.33 5.86 11.36
N GLU A 5 -0.52 6.88 11.31
CA GLU A 5 -1.87 6.81 11.91
C GLU A 5 -2.73 5.70 11.30
N CYS A 6 -2.48 5.34 10.05
CA CYS A 6 -3.24 4.32 9.33
C CYS A 6 -2.76 2.90 9.60
N PHE A 7 -1.54 2.68 10.11
CA PHE A 7 -0.95 1.35 10.24
C PHE A 7 -1.81 0.37 11.04
N GLU A 8 -2.19 0.73 12.27
CA GLU A 8 -2.97 -0.19 13.11
C GLU A 8 -4.35 -0.49 12.54
N ARG A 9 -4.97 0.50 11.87
CA ARG A 9 -6.25 0.30 11.19
C ARG A 9 -6.15 -0.83 10.14
N TYR A 10 -5.15 -0.76 9.26
CA TYR A 10 -4.98 -1.78 8.22
C TYR A 10 -4.49 -3.12 8.76
N ARG A 11 -3.60 -3.11 9.78
CA ARG A 11 -3.21 -4.34 10.48
C ARG A 11 -4.43 -5.07 11.06
N LEU A 12 -5.36 -4.35 11.69
CA LEU A 12 -6.59 -4.92 12.21
C LEU A 12 -7.52 -5.44 11.11
N LEU A 13 -7.60 -4.77 9.95
CA LEU A 13 -8.35 -5.27 8.79
C LEU A 13 -7.78 -6.61 8.29
N PHE A 14 -6.46 -6.72 8.18
CA PHE A 14 -5.80 -7.98 7.81
C PHE A 14 -6.04 -9.10 8.82
N LEU A 15 -5.93 -8.81 10.12
CA LEU A 15 -6.20 -9.79 11.17
C LEU A 15 -7.66 -10.24 11.17
N SER A 16 -8.61 -9.31 10.98
CA SER A 16 -10.03 -9.63 10.84
C SER A 16 -10.29 -10.52 9.62
N LEU A 17 -9.68 -10.21 8.48
CA LEU A 17 -9.75 -11.09 7.29
C LEU A 17 -9.19 -12.48 7.58
N LYS A 18 -8.10 -12.58 8.36
CA LYS A 18 -7.52 -13.87 8.75
C LYS A 18 -8.48 -14.72 9.57
N GLU A 19 -9.20 -14.10 10.50
CA GLU A 19 -10.24 -14.80 11.29
C GLU A 19 -11.39 -15.30 10.42
N ILE A 20 -11.83 -14.51 9.45
CA ILE A 20 -12.86 -14.94 8.48
C ILE A 20 -12.36 -16.15 7.68
N VAL A 21 -11.13 -16.09 7.15
CA VAL A 21 -10.52 -17.20 6.40
C VAL A 21 -10.39 -18.46 7.26
N ASN A 22 -9.99 -18.31 8.53
CA ASN A 22 -9.93 -19.41 9.50
C ASN A 22 -11.32 -20.06 9.72
N GLU A 23 -12.37 -19.25 9.82
CA GLU A 23 -13.73 -19.74 9.96
C GLU A 23 -14.21 -20.48 8.69
N THR A 24 -13.94 -19.92 7.51
CA THR A 24 -14.26 -20.57 6.23
C THR A 24 -13.54 -21.90 6.08
N GLU A 25 -12.27 -21.99 6.44
CA GLU A 25 -11.50 -23.24 6.39
C GLU A 25 -12.08 -24.28 7.35
N ARG A 26 -12.36 -23.90 8.60
CA ARG A 26 -13.00 -24.79 9.57
C ARG A 26 -14.35 -25.32 9.09
N ASN A 27 -15.18 -24.49 8.47
CA ASN A 27 -16.48 -24.91 7.95
C ASN A 27 -16.36 -25.80 6.70
N THR A 28 -15.33 -25.59 5.88
CA THR A 28 -15.04 -26.45 4.71
C THR A 28 -14.69 -27.88 5.16
N LEU A 29 -13.91 -28.02 6.24
CA LEU A 29 -13.49 -29.30 6.80
C LEU A 29 -14.60 -30.06 7.54
N ARG A 30 -15.67 -29.38 7.96
CA ARG A 30 -16.73 -30.00 8.77
C ARG A 30 -17.70 -30.88 7.98
N GLU A 31 -17.59 -30.94 6.65
CA GLU A 31 -18.42 -31.72 5.67
C GLU A 31 -19.95 -31.51 5.73
N GLU A 32 -20.51 -31.03 6.85
CA GLU A 32 -21.94 -30.79 7.07
C GLU A 32 -22.49 -29.61 6.24
N VAL A 33 -21.61 -28.75 5.68
CA VAL A 33 -22.00 -27.55 4.93
C VAL A 33 -21.42 -27.57 3.51
N ASP A 34 -22.12 -28.27 2.62
CA ASP A 34 -21.82 -28.43 1.19
C ASP A 34 -21.59 -27.09 0.44
N PHE A 35 -22.18 -26.01 0.93
CA PHE A 35 -22.00 -24.65 0.38
C PHE A 35 -20.54 -24.20 0.35
N PHE A 36 -19.74 -24.45 1.40
CA PHE A 36 -18.35 -23.98 1.44
C PHE A 36 -17.47 -24.74 0.46
N ASN A 37 -17.61 -26.07 0.42
CA ASN A 37 -16.88 -26.93 -0.50
C ASN A 37 -17.19 -26.58 -1.97
N LYS A 38 -18.48 -26.39 -2.31
CA LYS A 38 -18.90 -26.03 -3.67
C LYS A 38 -18.42 -24.66 -4.13
N ASN A 39 -18.19 -23.74 -3.21
CA ASN A 39 -17.87 -22.35 -3.51
C ASN A 39 -16.43 -21.96 -3.11
N ILE A 40 -15.55 -22.92 -2.83
CA ILE A 40 -14.19 -22.67 -2.33
C ILE A 40 -13.39 -21.73 -3.23
N ASN A 41 -13.43 -21.94 -4.56
CA ASN A 41 -12.74 -21.08 -5.52
C ASN A 41 -13.27 -19.64 -5.49
N PHE A 42 -14.57 -19.43 -5.26
CA PHE A 42 -15.14 -18.09 -5.11
C PHE A 42 -14.60 -17.40 -3.85
N PHE A 43 -14.53 -18.12 -2.72
CA PHE A 43 -13.98 -17.59 -1.47
C PHE A 43 -12.52 -17.20 -1.61
N VAL A 44 -11.67 -18.10 -2.14
CA VAL A 44 -10.25 -17.83 -2.35
C VAL A 44 -10.04 -16.60 -3.25
N LYS A 45 -10.77 -16.50 -4.37
CA LYS A 45 -10.73 -15.30 -5.23
C LYS A 45 -11.10 -14.03 -4.46
N SER A 46 -12.19 -14.08 -3.71
CA SER A 46 -12.71 -12.93 -2.95
C SER A 46 -11.73 -12.47 -1.85
N TYR A 47 -11.09 -13.41 -1.16
CA TYR A 47 -10.08 -13.09 -0.15
C TYR A 47 -8.82 -12.53 -0.76
N LEU A 48 -8.34 -13.07 -1.89
CA LEU A 48 -7.16 -12.55 -2.57
C LEU A 48 -7.37 -11.11 -3.08
N ILE A 49 -8.56 -10.84 -3.63
CA ILE A 49 -8.96 -9.49 -4.05
C ILE A 49 -8.99 -8.56 -2.85
N THR A 50 -9.69 -8.94 -1.77
CA THR A 50 -9.79 -8.14 -0.54
C THR A 50 -8.41 -7.85 0.07
N LEU A 51 -7.54 -8.86 0.12
CA LEU A 51 -6.16 -8.75 0.61
C LEU A 51 -5.38 -7.67 -0.15
N CYS A 52 -5.43 -7.69 -1.49
CA CYS A 52 -4.74 -6.71 -2.32
C CYS A 52 -5.35 -5.31 -2.21
N THR A 53 -6.68 -5.22 -2.08
CA THR A 53 -7.38 -3.94 -1.87
C THR A 53 -6.96 -3.29 -0.55
N TYR A 54 -6.80 -4.07 0.53
CA TYR A 54 -6.30 -3.56 1.81
C TYR A 54 -4.86 -3.06 1.70
N LEU A 55 -3.99 -3.79 0.98
CA LEU A 55 -2.62 -3.34 0.72
C LEU A 55 -2.61 -2.02 -0.06
N GLU A 56 -3.36 -1.93 -1.16
CA GLU A 56 -3.46 -0.73 -2.00
C GLU A 56 -3.95 0.49 -1.22
N SER A 57 -4.94 0.28 -0.36
CA SER A 57 -5.52 1.33 0.48
C SER A 57 -4.53 1.78 1.56
N TYR A 58 -3.83 0.85 2.22
CA TYR A 58 -2.76 1.19 3.17
C TYR A 58 -1.66 2.02 2.52
N LEU A 59 -1.14 1.56 1.38
CA LEU A 59 -0.05 2.24 0.68
C LEU A 59 -0.44 3.68 0.34
N SER A 60 -1.68 3.88 -0.12
CA SER A 60 -2.21 5.20 -0.48
C SER A 60 -2.32 6.13 0.73
N ASP A 61 -2.90 5.64 1.82
CA ASP A 61 -3.05 6.42 3.05
C ASP A 61 -1.70 6.73 3.70
N ALA A 62 -0.75 5.79 3.67
CA ALA A 62 0.58 5.99 4.22
C ALA A 62 1.40 7.00 3.40
N ALA A 63 1.27 6.97 2.07
CA ALA A 63 1.87 7.96 1.19
C ALA A 63 1.28 9.35 1.41
N GLU A 64 -0.05 9.46 1.50
CA GLU A 64 -0.74 10.72 1.79
C GLU A 64 -0.31 11.32 3.13
N TRP A 65 -0.28 10.51 4.19
CA TRP A 65 0.18 10.92 5.50
C TRP A 65 1.61 11.48 5.47
N HIS A 66 2.51 10.83 4.72
CA HIS A 66 3.90 11.29 4.58
C HIS A 66 4.00 12.58 3.75
N CYS A 67 3.22 12.70 2.67
CA CYS A 67 3.11 13.93 1.87
C CYS A 67 2.64 15.12 2.70
N ASP A 68 1.55 14.95 3.46
CA ASP A 68 1.00 16.01 4.32
C ASP A 68 2.03 16.47 5.34
N ARG A 69 2.79 15.54 5.91
CA ARG A 69 3.84 15.89 6.84
C ARG A 69 5.01 16.64 6.18
N ILE A 70 5.46 16.24 4.99
CA ILE A 70 6.47 17.00 4.23
C ILE A 70 5.95 18.41 3.95
N ASN A 71 4.69 18.54 3.52
CA ASN A 71 4.07 19.83 3.25
C ASN A 71 3.96 20.70 4.51
N ASN A 72 3.62 20.11 5.66
CA ASN A 72 3.57 20.83 6.94
C ASN A 72 4.96 21.34 7.36
N LYS A 73 6.03 20.56 7.16
CA LYS A 73 7.41 21.02 7.38
C LYS A 73 7.75 22.19 6.46
N LEU A 74 7.36 22.11 5.19
CA LEU A 74 7.60 23.16 4.20
C LEU A 74 6.82 24.45 4.54
N LYS A 75 5.56 24.33 4.97
CA LYS A 75 4.75 25.46 5.44
C LYS A 75 5.35 26.11 6.68
N ALA A 76 5.83 25.31 7.64
CA ALA A 76 6.49 25.83 8.84
C ALA A 76 7.80 26.58 8.53
N ALA A 77 8.47 26.23 7.42
CA ALA A 77 9.67 26.92 6.97
C ALA A 77 9.40 28.23 6.21
N SER A 78 8.13 28.54 5.88
CA SER A 78 7.72 29.75 5.14
C SER A 78 8.58 30.05 3.91
N LEU A 79 8.84 29.01 3.10
CA LEU A 79 9.63 29.15 1.89
C LEU A 79 8.84 29.90 0.80
N PRO A 80 9.40 30.93 0.14
CA PRO A 80 8.69 31.66 -0.91
C PRO A 80 8.38 30.78 -2.13
N HIS A 81 7.12 30.75 -2.58
CA HIS A 81 6.69 29.98 -3.76
C HIS A 81 7.53 30.29 -5.01
N ASN A 82 7.75 31.57 -5.29
CA ASN A 82 8.49 32.01 -6.48
C ASN A 82 9.94 31.52 -6.50
N PHE A 83 10.57 31.42 -5.32
CA PHE A 83 11.94 30.93 -5.21
C PHE A 83 12.01 29.44 -5.59
N LEU A 84 11.09 28.62 -5.07
CA LEU A 84 11.02 27.20 -5.43
C LEU A 84 10.70 27.02 -6.91
N LEU A 85 9.72 27.75 -7.44
CA LEU A 85 9.33 27.71 -8.85
C LEU A 85 10.53 27.97 -9.77
N TRP A 86 11.32 29.01 -9.47
CA TRP A 86 12.53 29.35 -10.22
C TRP A 86 13.60 28.25 -10.18
N ARG A 87 13.71 27.52 -9.06
CA ARG A 87 14.72 26.47 -8.91
C ARG A 87 14.31 25.13 -9.52
N VAL A 88 13.03 24.79 -9.52
CA VAL A 88 12.54 23.48 -10.00
C VAL A 88 12.09 23.51 -11.46
N LYS A 89 11.69 24.67 -11.99
CA LYS A 89 11.15 24.82 -13.34
C LYS A 89 11.99 25.81 -14.13
N LYS A 90 12.65 25.34 -15.21
CA LYS A 90 13.51 26.17 -16.06
C LYS A 90 12.74 27.30 -16.75
N ASP A 91 11.51 27.01 -17.20
CA ASP A 91 10.66 27.96 -17.91
C ASP A 91 9.28 28.04 -17.23
N PHE A 92 8.98 29.17 -16.59
CA PHE A 92 7.66 29.46 -16.02
C PHE A 92 7.13 30.80 -16.54
N LYS A 93 5.81 30.93 -16.62
CA LYS A 93 5.15 32.17 -17.07
C LYS A 93 4.91 33.10 -15.88
N ASP A 94 4.90 34.41 -16.09
CA ASP A 94 4.64 35.39 -15.02
C ASP A 94 3.32 35.14 -14.27
N LYS A 95 2.30 34.59 -14.96
CA LYS A 95 1.03 34.21 -14.34
C LYS A 95 1.14 33.08 -13.29
N GLU A 96 2.26 32.37 -13.24
CA GLU A 96 2.54 31.31 -12.26
C GLU A 96 3.22 31.86 -10.99
N LEU A 97 3.70 33.12 -11.03
CA LEU A 97 4.28 33.80 -9.87
C LEU A 97 3.17 34.09 -8.86
N LYS A 98 3.45 33.75 -7.60
CA LYS A 98 2.57 34.01 -6.46
C LYS A 98 3.42 34.50 -5.29
N TYR A 99 3.05 35.63 -4.72
CA TYR A 99 3.71 36.22 -3.55
C TYR A 99 3.15 35.63 -2.25
N ILE A 100 3.24 34.31 -2.15
CA ILE A 100 2.78 33.51 -1.01
C ILE A 100 3.86 32.50 -0.63
N ASP A 101 3.73 31.92 0.56
CA ASP A 101 4.52 30.76 0.94
C ASP A 101 4.16 29.57 0.05
N ALA A 102 5.16 28.73 -0.23
CA ALA A 102 5.00 27.54 -1.03
C ALA A 102 4.00 26.58 -0.39
N ASP A 103 3.16 25.97 -1.21
CA ASP A 103 2.28 24.88 -0.83
C ASP A 103 2.42 23.77 -1.87
N LEU A 104 2.98 22.64 -1.45
CA LEU A 104 3.21 21.45 -2.29
C LEU A 104 2.30 20.32 -1.84
N LYS A 105 1.06 20.64 -1.44
CA LYS A 105 0.07 19.63 -1.09
C LYS A 105 -0.14 18.67 -2.27
N VAL A 106 -0.01 17.38 -1.98
CA VAL A 106 -0.29 16.30 -2.93
C VAL A 106 -1.65 15.72 -2.56
N TYR A 107 -2.57 15.65 -3.52
CA TYR A 107 -3.88 15.03 -3.29
C TYR A 107 -3.81 13.52 -3.48
N LYS A 108 -4.68 12.78 -2.75
CA LYS A 108 -4.79 11.33 -2.88
C LYS A 108 -5.00 10.84 -4.31
N SER A 109 -5.71 11.60 -5.15
CA SER A 109 -5.92 11.30 -6.56
C SER A 109 -4.61 11.27 -7.37
N GLU A 110 -3.63 12.11 -7.04
CA GLU A 110 -2.33 12.13 -7.71
C GLU A 110 -1.44 10.95 -7.29
N LEU A 111 -1.65 10.45 -6.07
CA LEU A 111 -0.99 9.27 -5.55
C LEU A 111 -1.60 7.99 -6.14
N SER A 112 -2.93 7.91 -6.23
CA SER A 112 -3.63 6.70 -6.70
C SER A 112 -3.28 6.31 -8.13
N ASP A 113 -2.94 7.26 -8.98
CA ASP A 113 -2.54 6.98 -10.37
C ASP A 113 -1.15 6.33 -10.46
N ASN A 114 -0.29 6.59 -9.47
CA ASN A 114 1.10 6.15 -9.44
C ASN A 114 1.33 4.98 -8.48
N LEU A 115 0.38 4.70 -7.58
CA LEU A 115 0.51 3.72 -6.53
C LEU A 115 -0.44 2.54 -6.75
N SER A 116 0.09 1.32 -6.65
CA SER A 116 -0.71 0.10 -6.62
C SER A 116 -0.08 -0.93 -5.70
N GLY A 117 -0.73 -2.09 -5.55
CA GLY A 117 -0.17 -3.20 -4.78
C GLY A 117 1.14 -3.73 -5.38
N ASN A 118 1.48 -3.35 -6.61
CA ASN A 118 2.72 -3.78 -7.26
C ASN A 118 3.95 -3.13 -6.58
N PRO A 119 4.86 -3.93 -5.99
CA PRO A 119 6.01 -3.41 -5.25
C PRO A 119 6.96 -2.52 -6.07
N TYR A 120 7.09 -2.76 -7.38
CA TYR A 120 7.96 -1.95 -8.24
C TYR A 120 7.38 -0.54 -8.48
N LYS A 121 6.06 -0.43 -8.63
CA LYS A 121 5.38 0.86 -8.64
C LYS A 121 5.48 1.53 -7.27
N THR A 122 5.30 0.78 -6.18
CA THR A 122 5.47 1.29 -4.81
C THR A 122 6.85 1.89 -4.60
N ILE A 123 7.94 1.18 -4.97
CA ILE A 123 9.32 1.66 -4.88
C ILE A 123 9.47 2.99 -5.61
N LYS A 124 9.00 3.07 -6.86
CA LYS A 124 9.11 4.28 -7.68
C LYS A 124 8.39 5.46 -7.04
N THR A 125 7.15 5.28 -6.63
CA THR A 125 6.35 6.35 -6.03
C THR A 125 6.93 6.82 -4.70
N PHE A 126 7.34 5.89 -3.84
CA PHE A 126 7.98 6.23 -2.56
C PHE A 126 9.35 6.89 -2.73
N SER A 127 10.07 6.60 -3.82
CA SER A 127 11.33 7.29 -4.13
C SER A 127 11.13 8.79 -4.43
N TYR A 128 10.00 9.16 -5.06
CA TYR A 128 9.64 10.57 -5.26
C TYR A 128 9.35 11.29 -3.94
N LEU A 129 8.95 10.54 -2.91
CA LEU A 129 8.70 11.05 -1.56
C LEU A 129 9.96 11.03 -0.66
N GLY A 130 11.13 10.78 -1.26
CA GLY A 130 12.41 10.71 -0.55
C GLY A 130 12.59 9.44 0.29
N LEU A 131 11.77 8.40 0.10
CA LEU A 131 11.82 7.17 0.88
C LEU A 131 12.57 6.06 0.11
N ASN A 132 13.62 5.52 0.75
CA ASN A 132 14.42 4.44 0.17
C ASN A 132 13.96 3.06 0.68
N LEU A 133 12.95 2.48 0.02
CA LEU A 133 12.45 1.14 0.36
C LEU A 133 13.48 0.03 0.06
N ILE A 134 14.23 0.16 -1.05
CA ILE A 134 15.22 -0.85 -1.47
C ILE A 134 16.42 -0.94 -0.53
N GLY A 135 16.63 0.07 0.33
CA GLY A 135 17.64 0.02 1.39
C GLY A 135 17.28 -0.92 2.54
N SER A 136 16.03 -1.40 2.62
CA SER A 136 15.60 -2.36 3.63
C SER A 136 15.75 -3.80 3.12
N ASN A 137 16.58 -4.60 3.80
CA ASN A 137 16.73 -6.03 3.50
C ASN A 137 15.40 -6.78 3.63
N ASP A 138 14.64 -6.49 4.68
CA ASP A 138 13.34 -7.13 4.92
C ASP A 138 12.34 -6.81 3.80
N PHE A 139 12.39 -5.59 3.25
CA PHE A 139 11.58 -5.22 2.10
C PHE A 139 11.96 -6.05 0.87
N ASN A 140 13.26 -6.17 0.60
CA ASN A 140 13.76 -6.94 -0.54
C ASN A 140 13.45 -8.44 -0.44
N LEU A 141 13.38 -9.00 0.77
CA LEU A 141 12.96 -10.39 0.98
C LEU A 141 11.48 -10.63 0.67
N ASN A 142 10.63 -9.63 0.88
CA ASN A 142 9.18 -9.76 0.71
C ASN A 142 8.67 -9.29 -0.66
N LYS A 143 9.35 -8.36 -1.33
CA LYS A 143 8.84 -7.68 -2.53
C LYS A 143 8.46 -8.65 -3.66
N ASP A 144 9.24 -9.71 -3.89
CA ASP A 144 9.00 -10.62 -5.02
C ASP A 144 7.80 -11.53 -4.75
N ILE A 145 7.60 -11.92 -3.49
CA ILE A 145 6.43 -12.68 -3.05
C ILE A 145 5.17 -11.83 -3.17
N VAL A 146 5.20 -10.59 -2.67
CA VAL A 146 4.08 -9.65 -2.79
C VAL A 146 3.75 -9.39 -4.27
N ASN A 147 4.77 -9.25 -5.11
CA ASN A 147 4.56 -9.08 -6.55
C ASN A 147 3.88 -10.30 -7.20
N ALA A 148 4.25 -11.52 -6.80
CA ALA A 148 3.61 -12.74 -7.29
C ALA A 148 2.12 -12.80 -6.89
N ILE A 149 1.81 -12.49 -5.63
CA ILE A 149 0.44 -12.46 -5.09
C ILE A 149 -0.42 -11.43 -5.86
N VAL A 150 0.10 -10.21 -6.04
CA VAL A 150 -0.61 -9.13 -6.77
C VAL A 150 -0.79 -9.47 -8.24
N THR A 151 0.20 -10.10 -8.87
CA THR A 151 0.09 -10.58 -10.26
C THR A 151 -1.02 -11.62 -10.39
N LYS A 152 -1.07 -12.58 -9.46
CA LYS A 152 -2.12 -13.59 -9.44
C LYS A 152 -3.51 -12.97 -9.24
N ARG A 153 -3.64 -11.98 -8.35
CA ARG A 153 -4.88 -11.20 -8.18
C ARG A 153 -5.29 -10.51 -9.48
N ASN A 154 -4.36 -9.87 -10.18
CA ASN A 154 -4.65 -9.20 -11.45
C ASN A 154 -5.14 -10.20 -12.51
N ASN A 155 -4.55 -11.39 -12.59
CA ASN A 155 -5.01 -12.43 -13.51
C ASN A 155 -6.43 -12.91 -13.17
N ILE A 156 -6.76 -13.08 -11.88
CA ILE A 156 -8.11 -13.43 -11.44
C ILE A 156 -9.12 -12.35 -11.84
N ILE A 157 -8.77 -11.07 -11.69
CA ILE A 157 -9.67 -9.95 -12.05
C ILE A 157 -9.83 -9.82 -13.58
N HIS A 158 -8.73 -9.81 -14.32
CA HIS A 158 -8.73 -9.46 -15.74
C HIS A 158 -8.99 -10.64 -16.68
N HIS A 159 -8.65 -11.85 -16.25
CA HIS A 159 -8.76 -13.07 -17.08
C HIS A 159 -9.74 -14.10 -16.49
N ASN A 160 -10.39 -13.77 -15.36
CA ASN A 160 -11.26 -14.69 -14.62
C ASN A 160 -10.57 -16.01 -14.25
N ASP A 161 -9.23 -15.99 -14.13
CA ASP A 161 -8.42 -17.16 -13.81
C ASP A 161 -8.94 -17.89 -12.57
N HIS A 162 -8.87 -19.22 -12.57
CA HIS A 162 -9.16 -20.00 -11.38
C HIS A 162 -8.08 -19.81 -10.31
N ALA A 163 -8.49 -19.91 -9.05
CA ALA A 163 -7.60 -19.88 -7.89
C ALA A 163 -7.45 -21.26 -7.26
N ASN A 164 -7.62 -22.32 -8.06
CA ASN A 164 -7.57 -23.71 -7.60
C ASN A 164 -6.16 -24.12 -7.12
N ASP A 165 -5.14 -23.36 -7.51
CA ASP A 165 -3.75 -23.46 -7.08
C ASP A 165 -3.46 -22.78 -5.74
N ILE A 166 -4.46 -22.18 -5.10
CA ILE A 166 -4.33 -21.47 -3.83
C ILE A 166 -5.32 -22.06 -2.82
N SER A 167 -4.79 -22.53 -1.69
CA SER A 167 -5.57 -22.99 -0.55
C SER A 167 -5.95 -21.85 0.39
N LEU A 168 -6.93 -22.07 1.27
CA LEU A 168 -7.22 -21.14 2.37
C LEU A 168 -6.02 -20.99 3.32
N SER A 169 -5.18 -22.01 3.45
CA SER A 169 -3.93 -21.93 4.20
C SER A 169 -2.94 -20.97 3.56
N ASP A 170 -2.83 -20.96 2.23
CA ASP A 170 -1.97 -20.02 1.52
C ASP A 170 -2.45 -18.58 1.71
N ILE A 171 -3.77 -18.34 1.67
CA ILE A 171 -4.35 -17.01 1.95
C ILE A 171 -3.93 -16.51 3.34
N LYS A 172 -3.98 -17.36 4.38
CA LYS A 172 -3.53 -16.98 5.73
C LYS A 172 -2.05 -16.62 5.76
N GLY A 173 -1.21 -17.37 5.04
CA GLY A 173 0.21 -17.05 4.88
C GLY A 173 0.43 -15.71 4.17
N TYR A 174 -0.34 -15.45 3.11
CA TYR A 174 -0.27 -14.17 2.38
C TYR A 174 -0.68 -12.98 3.26
N ILE A 175 -1.66 -13.17 4.15
CA ILE A 175 -2.04 -12.15 5.15
C ILE A 175 -0.84 -11.80 6.05
N ASP A 176 -0.13 -12.80 6.58
CA ASP A 176 1.03 -12.57 7.45
C ASP A 176 2.17 -11.85 6.71
N ILE A 177 2.41 -12.23 5.46
CA ILE A 177 3.39 -11.57 4.58
C ILE A 177 2.99 -10.12 4.34
N PHE A 178 1.71 -9.83 4.09
CA PHE A 178 1.24 -8.46 3.86
C PHE A 178 1.33 -7.62 5.13
N ILE A 179 1.00 -8.16 6.30
CA ILE A 179 1.19 -7.47 7.59
C ILE A 179 2.68 -7.12 7.79
N SER A 180 3.58 -8.08 7.55
CA SER A 180 5.02 -7.85 7.64
C SER A 180 5.48 -6.77 6.64
N TYR A 181 5.01 -6.86 5.40
CA TYR A 181 5.33 -5.91 4.33
C TYR A 181 4.91 -4.47 4.68
N ILE A 182 3.68 -4.27 5.16
CA ILE A 182 3.22 -2.92 5.56
C ILE A 182 3.98 -2.41 6.79
N GLN A 183 4.39 -3.29 7.72
CA GLN A 183 5.18 -2.91 8.89
C GLN A 183 6.59 -2.43 8.51
N ILE A 184 7.21 -3.06 7.50
CA ILE A 184 8.51 -2.65 6.98
C ILE A 184 8.40 -1.27 6.34
N ILE A 185 7.38 -1.05 5.51
CA ILE A 185 7.12 0.25 4.86
C ILE A 185 6.88 1.33 5.92
N ASP A 186 6.00 1.06 6.90
CA ASP A 186 5.73 1.97 8.03
C ASP A 186 7.03 2.38 8.75
N SER A 187 7.88 1.39 9.02
CA SER A 187 9.17 1.62 9.68
C SER A 187 10.10 2.50 8.85
N VAL A 188 10.13 2.34 7.52
CA VAL A 188 10.93 3.20 6.63
C VAL A 188 10.37 4.61 6.60
N ILE A 189 9.05 4.77 6.48
CA ILE A 189 8.38 6.07 6.53
C ILE A 189 8.72 6.79 7.83
N CYS A 190 8.62 6.12 8.98
CA CYS A 190 8.86 6.71 10.30
C CYS A 190 10.35 6.97 10.60
N LYS A 191 11.29 6.15 10.11
CA LYS A 191 12.74 6.38 10.31
C LYS A 191 13.28 7.58 9.56
N ASN A 192 12.78 7.86 8.35
CA ASN A 192 13.27 8.94 7.50
C ASN A 192 12.97 10.37 8.02
N ASN A 193 12.54 10.48 9.28
CA ASN A 193 12.15 11.73 9.93
C ASN A 193 13.03 12.11 11.10
N GLN A 194 14.01 11.26 11.42
CA GLN A 194 14.99 11.54 12.46
C GLN A 194 16.18 12.37 11.93
N VAL A 195 16.02 12.98 10.74
CA VAL A 195 16.97 13.91 10.14
C VAL A 195 16.29 15.27 9.96
#